data_AF-A0A8I1GAT0-F1
#
_entry.id   AF-A0A8I1GAT0-F1
#
_cell.length_a   1.000
_cell.length_b   1.000
_cell.length_c   1.000
_cell.angle_alpha   90.00
_cell.angle_beta   90.00
_cell.angle_gamma   90.00
#
_symmetry.space_group_name_H-M   'P 1'
#
loop_
_entity.id
_entity.type
_entity.pdbx_description
1 polymer ?
#
loop_
_entity_poly.entity_id
_entity_poly.type
_entity_poly.pdbx_seq_one_letter_code
_entity_poly.pdbx_strand_id
1 'polypeptide(L)'
;MSFQYLDETDNEYEDVPEYVKHEALNSERRVIKIIWDEDDIPDHAKGYVQWSVRPYRVSDKCDGTRDSCAMYALKVLGERKGIDVVELANRAYPDDVIFDDAYLDHLKAHRELVEIPRFNRKSISLLLRSLYDMNWRSLVYELEEALGVDMAN
;
A
#
# COMPACT_ATOMS: atom_id res chain seq x y z
N MET A 1 -0.84 9.55 -13.29
CA MET A 1 0.03 10.03 -12.19
C MET A 1 1.43 9.84 -12.66
N SER A 2 2.31 10.76 -12.32
CA SER A 2 3.73 10.63 -12.59
C SER A 2 4.49 10.18 -11.33
N PHE A 3 5.42 9.25 -11.52
CA PHE A 3 6.35 8.81 -10.49
C PHE A 3 7.77 9.21 -10.91
N GLN A 4 8.49 9.89 -10.03
CA GLN A 4 9.89 10.19 -10.22
C GLN A 4 10.70 9.53 -9.10
N TYR A 5 11.60 8.62 -9.49
CA TYR A 5 12.57 8.02 -8.59
C TYR A 5 13.72 9.00 -8.38
N LEU A 6 14.13 9.21 -7.14
CA LEU A 6 15.34 9.97 -6.81
C LEU A 6 16.51 9.01 -6.58
N ASP A 7 17.65 9.29 -7.21
CA ASP A 7 18.92 8.61 -6.93
C ASP A 7 19.67 9.32 -5.78
N GLU A 8 20.48 8.59 -5.01
CA GLU A 8 21.23 9.10 -3.86
C GLU A 8 22.29 10.16 -4.25
N THR A 9 22.63 10.24 -5.53
CA THR A 9 23.61 11.21 -6.05
C THR A 9 23.01 12.53 -6.50
N ASP A 10 21.68 12.59 -6.65
CA ASP A 10 21.01 13.82 -7.04
C ASP A 10 20.68 14.64 -5.78
N ASN A 11 21.14 15.89 -5.75
CA ASN A 11 20.88 16.87 -4.69
C ASN A 11 19.36 17.22 -4.52
N GLU A 12 18.44 16.41 -5.05
CA GLU A 12 16.99 16.61 -5.06
C GLU A 12 16.30 16.24 -3.73
N TYR A 13 17.07 15.89 -2.70
CA TYR A 13 16.55 15.62 -1.36
C TYR A 13 16.18 16.87 -0.54
N GLU A 14 16.34 18.09 -1.08
CA GLU A 14 16.08 19.35 -0.34
C GLU A 14 14.68 19.41 0.27
N ASP A 15 13.66 18.90 -0.44
CA ASP A 15 12.25 18.94 0.00
C ASP A 15 11.74 17.62 0.62
N VAL A 16 12.60 16.61 0.73
CA VAL A 16 12.22 15.31 1.31
C VAL A 16 12.15 15.43 2.83
N PRO A 17 11.05 15.01 3.50
CA PRO A 17 10.99 15.02 4.95
C PRO A 17 12.08 14.16 5.59
N GLU A 18 12.69 14.65 6.68
CA GLU A 18 13.80 13.95 7.36
C GLU A 18 13.45 12.51 7.78
N TYR A 19 12.20 12.25 8.20
CA TYR A 19 11.79 10.89 8.56
C TYR A 19 11.81 9.92 7.36
N VAL A 20 11.54 10.41 6.14
CA VAL A 20 11.60 9.61 4.91
C VAL A 20 13.06 9.31 4.55
N LYS A 21 13.96 10.30 4.69
CA LYS A 21 15.40 10.12 4.48
C LYS A 21 15.97 9.09 5.45
N HIS A 22 15.66 9.22 6.73
CA HIS A 22 16.10 8.29 7.76
C HIS A 22 15.62 6.87 7.49
N GLU A 23 14.35 6.70 7.13
CA GLU A 23 13.81 5.38 6.79
C GLU A 23 14.48 4.79 5.55
N ALA A 24 14.67 5.58 4.49
CA ALA A 24 15.35 5.17 3.27
C ALA A 24 16.78 4.68 3.55
N LEU A 25 17.57 5.47 4.29
CA LEU A 25 18.95 5.14 4.68
C LEU A 25 19.02 3.88 5.55
N ASN A 26 18.16 3.77 6.57
CA ASN A 26 18.17 2.63 7.49
C ASN A 26 17.74 1.32 6.82
N SER A 27 16.96 1.41 5.75
CA SER A 27 16.39 0.25 5.06
C SER A 27 17.05 -0.06 3.72
N GLU A 28 18.05 0.74 3.32
CA GLU A 28 18.75 0.69 2.03
C GLU A 28 17.76 0.73 0.85
N ARG A 29 16.75 1.60 0.96
CA ARG A 29 15.66 1.77 -0.01
C ARG A 29 15.69 3.16 -0.62
N ARG A 30 15.03 3.32 -1.77
CA ARG A 30 14.99 4.59 -2.50
C ARG A 30 13.78 5.42 -2.10
N VAL A 31 13.91 6.74 -2.17
CA VAL A 31 12.77 7.66 -2.03
C VAL A 31 12.13 7.89 -3.39
N ILE A 32 10.80 7.88 -3.41
CA ILE A 32 10.00 8.25 -4.58
C ILE A 32 9.23 9.54 -4.29
N LYS A 33 9.26 10.46 -5.27
CA LYS A 33 8.37 11.63 -5.28
C LYS A 33 7.05 11.22 -5.91
N ILE A 34 5.95 11.52 -5.23
CA ILE A 34 4.60 11.27 -5.67
C ILE A 34 3.95 12.63 -5.89
N ILE A 35 3.48 12.87 -7.12
CA ILE A 35 2.71 14.06 -7.47
C ILE A 35 1.32 13.59 -7.87
N TRP A 36 0.32 14.05 -7.14
CA TRP A 36 -1.07 13.75 -7.41
C TRP A 36 -1.58 14.72 -8.48
N ASP A 37 -1.54 14.35 -9.76
CA ASP A 37 -1.86 15.24 -10.89
C ASP A 37 -2.88 14.67 -11.88
N GLU A 38 -3.61 13.61 -11.50
CA GLU A 38 -4.57 12.93 -12.37
C GLU A 38 -5.97 13.54 -12.31
N ASP A 39 -6.75 13.31 -13.37
CA ASP A 39 -8.13 13.80 -13.51
C ASP A 39 -9.08 13.20 -12.46
N ASP A 40 -8.79 12.00 -11.96
CA ASP A 40 -9.59 11.26 -10.98
C ASP A 40 -9.30 11.64 -9.52
N ILE A 41 -8.30 12.50 -9.28
CA ILE A 41 -7.94 12.98 -7.95
C ILE A 41 -8.80 14.20 -7.59
N PRO A 42 -9.35 14.27 -6.36
CA PRO A 42 -10.04 15.47 -5.88
C PRO A 42 -9.17 16.72 -6.02
N ASP A 43 -9.75 17.85 -6.46
CA ASP A 43 -8.98 19.08 -6.74
C ASP A 43 -8.13 19.57 -5.55
N HIS A 44 -8.56 19.31 -4.32
CA HIS A 44 -7.81 19.66 -3.11
C HIS A 44 -6.53 18.83 -2.90
N ALA A 45 -6.43 17.67 -3.56
CA ALA A 45 -5.26 16.81 -3.56
C ALA A 45 -4.39 17.00 -4.81
N LYS A 46 -4.88 17.71 -5.85
CA LYS A 46 -4.11 17.99 -7.07
C LYS A 46 -2.89 18.87 -6.78
N GLY A 47 -1.74 18.51 -7.34
CA GLY A 47 -0.46 19.18 -7.14
C GLY A 47 0.16 18.95 -5.76
N TYR A 48 -0.49 18.17 -4.88
CA TYR A 48 0.09 17.82 -3.59
C TYR A 48 1.29 16.88 -3.82
N VAL A 49 2.43 17.24 -3.23
CA VAL A 49 3.66 16.46 -3.30
C VAL A 49 3.77 15.60 -2.04
N GLN A 50 3.94 14.29 -2.24
CA GLN A 50 4.26 13.34 -1.18
C GLN A 50 5.56 12.61 -1.48
N TRP A 51 6.15 12.04 -0.43
CA TRP A 51 7.40 11.31 -0.49
C TRP A 51 7.22 10.00 0.25
N SER A 52 7.63 8.90 -0.36
CA SER A 52 7.52 7.57 0.25
C SER A 52 8.76 6.73 -0.06
N VAL A 53 9.05 5.77 0.80
CA VAL A 53 10.18 4.85 0.62
C VAL A 53 9.71 3.65 -0.21
N ARG A 54 10.53 3.23 -1.19
CA ARG A 54 10.19 2.16 -2.14
C ARG A 54 11.28 1.09 -2.26
N PRO A 55 10.89 -0.18 -2.49
CA PRO A 55 9.50 -0.68 -2.60
C PRO A 55 8.76 -0.68 -1.25
N TYR A 56 7.43 -0.63 -1.28
CA TYR A 56 6.57 -0.77 -0.09
C TYR A 56 6.87 -2.11 0.58
N ARG A 57 7.12 -2.06 1.89
CA ARG A 57 7.30 -3.22 2.76
C ARG A 57 6.19 -3.27 3.79
N VAL A 58 5.79 -4.49 4.10
CA VAL A 58 4.77 -4.74 5.12
C VAL A 58 5.31 -4.41 6.52
N SER A 59 5.02 -3.18 6.93
CA SER A 59 5.36 -2.48 8.19
C SER A 59 5.36 -0.98 7.97
N ASP A 60 5.51 -0.55 6.71
CA ASP A 60 5.42 0.84 6.32
C ASP A 60 4.02 1.34 6.66
N LYS A 61 3.94 2.47 7.36
CA LYS A 61 2.67 3.11 7.71
C LYS A 61 2.06 3.76 6.46
N CYS A 62 0.98 4.52 6.63
CA CYS A 62 0.52 5.50 5.63
C CYS A 62 1.58 6.62 5.47
N ASP A 63 2.74 6.29 4.92
CA ASP A 63 3.89 7.16 4.66
C ASP A 63 3.77 7.86 3.29
N GLY A 64 2.55 8.07 2.81
CA GLY A 64 2.28 8.43 1.41
C GLY A 64 2.22 7.23 0.46
N THR A 65 2.36 6.01 0.98
CA THR A 65 2.02 4.80 0.23
C THR A 65 0.54 4.77 -0.14
N ARG A 66 0.25 4.68 -1.45
CA ARG A 66 -1.10 4.40 -1.93
C ARG A 66 -1.57 3.09 -1.30
N ASP A 67 -2.81 3.08 -0.85
CA ASP A 67 -3.52 1.88 -0.43
C ASP A 67 -3.41 0.73 -1.45
N SER A 68 -3.37 1.06 -2.75
CA SER A 68 -3.13 0.11 -3.85
C SER A 68 -1.88 -0.77 -3.68
N CYS A 69 -0.82 -0.29 -3.03
CA CYS A 69 0.37 -1.10 -2.74
C CYS A 69 0.09 -2.16 -1.67
N ALA A 70 -0.59 -1.77 -0.59
CA ALA A 70 -1.02 -2.71 0.45
C ALA A 70 -2.09 -3.68 -0.08
N MET A 71 -2.99 -3.20 -0.94
CA MET A 71 -4.00 -4.02 -1.62
C MET A 71 -3.39 -5.02 -2.58
N TYR A 72 -2.36 -4.64 -3.33
CA TYR A 72 -1.63 -5.59 -4.18
C TYR A 72 -0.94 -6.67 -3.33
N ALA A 73 -0.28 -6.30 -2.23
CA ALA A 73 0.30 -7.27 -1.29
C ALA A 73 -0.77 -8.22 -0.73
N LEU A 74 -1.96 -7.69 -0.40
CA LEU A 74 -3.11 -8.47 0.06
C LEU A 74 -3.60 -9.44 -1.02
N LYS A 75 -3.76 -8.99 -2.27
CA LYS A 75 -4.21 -9.83 -3.38
C LYS A 75 -3.28 -11.02 -3.60
N VAL A 76 -1.97 -10.77 -3.62
CA VAL A 76 -0.95 -11.82 -3.75
C VAL A 76 -0.98 -12.77 -2.56
N LEU A 77 -1.22 -12.25 -1.35
CA LEU A 77 -1.37 -13.08 -0.16
C LEU A 77 -2.61 -13.99 -0.24
N GLY A 78 -3.74 -13.43 -0.65
CA GLY A 78 -4.99 -14.16 -0.83
C GLY A 78 -4.85 -15.29 -1.85
N GLU A 79 -4.26 -15.00 -3.01
CA GLU A 79 -3.97 -16.02 -4.04
C GLU A 79 -3.12 -17.17 -3.50
N ARG A 80 -2.07 -16.87 -2.73
CA ARG A 80 -1.20 -17.90 -2.11
C ARG A 80 -1.90 -18.73 -1.04
N LYS A 81 -2.99 -18.22 -0.46
CA LYS A 81 -3.78 -18.88 0.58
C LYS A 81 -5.05 -19.54 0.05
N GLY A 82 -5.42 -19.30 -1.20
CA GLY A 82 -6.72 -19.67 -1.72
C GLY A 82 -7.87 -18.88 -1.09
N ILE A 83 -7.59 -17.65 -0.65
CA ILE A 83 -8.60 -16.72 -0.13
C ILE A 83 -9.05 -15.80 -1.26
N ASP A 84 -10.36 -15.73 -1.47
CA ASP A 84 -10.95 -14.80 -2.41
C ASP A 84 -11.07 -13.41 -1.80
N VAL A 85 -10.04 -12.58 -2.00
CA VAL A 85 -10.00 -11.21 -1.50
C VAL A 85 -11.12 -10.35 -2.09
N VAL A 86 -11.57 -10.64 -3.33
CA VAL A 86 -12.64 -9.88 -3.97
C VAL A 86 -13.96 -10.19 -3.28
N GLU A 87 -14.23 -11.47 -2.99
CA GLU A 87 -15.39 -11.87 -2.19
C GLU A 87 -15.38 -11.19 -0.82
N LEU A 88 -14.25 -11.24 -0.10
CA LEU A 88 -14.12 -10.59 1.21
C LEU A 88 -14.36 -9.08 1.16
N ALA A 89 -13.85 -8.40 0.12
CA ALA A 89 -14.09 -6.98 -0.07
C ALA A 89 -15.57 -6.66 -0.33
N ASN A 90 -16.25 -7.45 -1.16
CA ASN A 90 -17.68 -7.29 -1.43
C ASN A 90 -18.54 -7.54 -0.18
N ARG A 91 -18.11 -8.42 0.74
CA ARG A 91 -18.77 -8.57 2.05
C ARG A 91 -18.53 -7.37 2.96
N ALA A 92 -17.30 -6.88 3.00
CA ALA A 92 -16.91 -5.74 3.82
C ALA A 92 -17.61 -4.43 3.40
N TYR A 93 -17.90 -4.29 2.11
CA TYR A 93 -18.48 -3.09 1.49
C TYR A 93 -19.57 -3.47 0.49
N PRO A 94 -20.76 -3.92 0.94
CA PRO A 94 -21.79 -4.47 0.05
C PRO A 94 -22.40 -3.44 -0.89
N ASP A 95 -22.29 -2.15 -0.56
CA ASP A 95 -22.83 -1.05 -1.35
C ASP A 95 -21.81 -0.45 -2.34
N ASP A 96 -20.54 -0.87 -2.29
CA ASP A 96 -19.45 -0.35 -3.11
C ASP A 96 -18.79 -1.45 -3.95
N VAL A 97 -18.66 -1.24 -5.25
CA VAL A 97 -17.87 -2.14 -6.12
C VAL A 97 -16.43 -1.66 -6.12
N ILE A 98 -15.62 -2.23 -5.22
CA ILE A 98 -14.25 -1.78 -4.98
C ILE A 98 -13.24 -2.51 -5.88
N PHE A 99 -13.44 -3.81 -6.12
CA PHE A 99 -12.55 -4.65 -6.91
C PHE A 99 -13.19 -5.02 -8.24
N ASP A 100 -13.33 -4.04 -9.14
CA ASP A 100 -13.65 -4.30 -10.54
C ASP A 100 -12.40 -4.68 -11.36
N ASP A 101 -12.60 -5.07 -12.62
CA ASP A 101 -11.50 -5.47 -13.51
C ASP A 101 -10.47 -4.35 -13.70
N ALA A 102 -10.92 -3.10 -13.77
CA ALA A 102 -10.04 -1.95 -13.94
C ALA A 102 -9.14 -1.73 -12.72
N TYR A 103 -9.71 -1.84 -11.51
CA TYR A 103 -8.96 -1.76 -10.26
C TYR A 103 -7.99 -2.92 -10.12
N LEU A 104 -8.39 -4.14 -10.50
CA LEU A 104 -7.50 -5.31 -10.48
C LEU A 104 -6.31 -5.14 -11.43
N ASP A 105 -6.51 -4.56 -12.61
CA ASP A 105 -5.43 -4.23 -13.53
C ASP A 105 -4.55 -3.09 -13.00
N HIS A 106 -5.15 -2.09 -12.36
CA HIS A 106 -4.42 -1.04 -11.65
C HIS A 106 -3.51 -1.61 -10.56
N LEU A 107 -3.98 -2.57 -9.76
CA LEU A 107 -3.17 -3.23 -8.74
C LEU A 107 -1.96 -3.96 -9.35
N LYS A 108 -2.12 -4.63 -10.50
CA LYS A 108 -1.01 -5.33 -11.16
C LYS A 108 0.12 -4.38 -11.57
N ALA A 109 -0.19 -3.12 -11.92
CA ALA A 109 0.81 -2.12 -12.24
C ALA A 109 1.73 -1.77 -11.05
N HIS A 110 1.30 -2.06 -9.81
CA HIS A 110 2.06 -1.80 -8.59
C HIS A 110 3.03 -2.94 -8.22
N ARG A 111 3.14 -3.99 -9.04
CA ARG A 111 4.00 -5.15 -8.76
C ARG A 111 5.43 -4.78 -8.42
N GLU A 112 6.03 -3.88 -9.19
CA GLU A 112 7.43 -3.45 -9.00
C GLU A 112 7.58 -2.43 -7.85
N LEU A 113 6.46 -1.91 -7.32
CA LEU A 113 6.43 -0.95 -6.22
C LEU A 113 6.28 -1.62 -4.86
N VAL A 114 6.09 -2.94 -4.82
CA VAL A 114 5.76 -3.69 -3.61
C VAL A 114 6.73 -4.84 -3.40
N GLU A 115 7.34 -4.90 -2.22
CA GLU A 115 8.04 -6.10 -1.78
C GLU A 115 7.01 -7.12 -1.30
N ILE A 116 6.86 -8.22 -2.04
CA ILE A 116 5.90 -9.25 -1.68
C ILE A 116 6.27 -9.86 -0.32
N PRO A 117 5.41 -9.74 0.71
CA PRO A 117 5.75 -10.22 2.03
C PRO A 117 5.96 -11.74 2.05
N ARG A 118 6.87 -12.18 2.92
CA ARG A 118 6.95 -13.59 3.30
C ARG A 118 5.65 -14.00 3.96
N PHE A 119 5.14 -15.18 3.61
CA PHE A 119 3.92 -15.69 4.21
C PHE A 119 4.19 -16.24 5.62
N ASN A 120 3.98 -15.42 6.63
CA ASN A 120 4.03 -15.79 8.05
C ASN A 120 3.12 -14.87 8.87
N ARG A 121 2.82 -15.28 10.11
CA ARG A 121 1.90 -14.54 11.01
C ARG A 121 2.31 -13.08 11.18
N LYS A 122 3.60 -12.80 11.40
CA LYS A 122 4.10 -11.43 11.61
C LYS A 122 3.82 -10.55 10.39
N SER A 123 4.12 -11.01 9.18
CA SER A 123 3.83 -10.26 7.96
C SER A 123 2.32 -10.05 7.76
N ILE A 124 1.50 -11.06 8.06
CA ILE A 124 0.03 -10.92 7.94
C ILE A 124 -0.47 -9.83 8.89
N SER A 125 -0.11 -9.90 10.17
CA SER A 125 -0.52 -8.91 11.17
C SER A 125 -0.08 -7.49 10.80
N LEU A 126 1.14 -7.33 10.29
CA LEU A 126 1.65 -6.03 9.82
C LEU A 126 0.90 -5.51 8.59
N LEU A 127 0.51 -6.39 7.65
CA LEU A 127 -0.26 -6.00 6.47
C LEU A 127 -1.67 -5.55 6.87
N LEU A 128 -2.34 -6.32 7.73
CA LEU A 128 -3.66 -5.97 8.27
C LEU A 128 -3.60 -4.63 9.01
N ARG A 129 -2.53 -4.39 9.77
CA ARG A 129 -2.33 -3.11 10.45
C ARG A 129 -2.19 -1.95 9.47
N SER A 130 -1.41 -2.12 8.40
CA SER A 130 -1.28 -1.10 7.35
C SER A 130 -2.63 -0.77 6.72
N LEU A 131 -3.41 -1.80 6.35
CA LEU A 131 -4.75 -1.63 5.78
C LEU A 131 -5.69 -0.91 6.77
N TYR A 132 -5.63 -1.26 8.05
CA TYR A 132 -6.42 -0.60 9.09
C TYR A 132 -6.09 0.90 9.20
N ASP A 133 -4.79 1.23 9.21
CA ASP A 133 -4.32 2.62 9.29
C ASP A 133 -4.63 3.41 8.00
N MET A 134 -4.80 2.72 6.86
CA MET A 134 -5.28 3.24 5.57
C MET A 134 -6.82 3.28 5.44
N ASN A 135 -7.55 3.09 6.55
CA ASN A 135 -9.01 3.14 6.64
C ASN A 135 -9.77 1.95 5.99
N TRP A 136 -9.09 0.84 5.71
CA TRP A 136 -9.70 -0.41 5.20
C TRP A 136 -10.22 -1.32 6.33
N ARG A 137 -10.81 -0.72 7.37
CA ARG A 137 -11.12 -1.41 8.64
C ARG A 137 -12.11 -2.55 8.48
N SER A 138 -13.17 -2.36 7.69
CA SER A 138 -14.18 -3.41 7.46
C SER A 138 -13.56 -4.62 6.76
N LEU A 139 -12.72 -4.40 5.74
CA LEU A 139 -12.01 -5.47 5.05
C LEU A 139 -11.01 -6.19 5.99
N VAL A 140 -10.35 -5.45 6.88
CA VAL A 140 -9.45 -6.06 7.87
C VAL A 140 -10.20 -7.06 8.76
N TYR A 141 -11.40 -6.74 9.23
CA TYR A 141 -12.18 -7.68 10.06
C TYR A 141 -12.57 -8.96 9.30
N GLU A 142 -13.01 -8.84 8.04
CA GLU A 142 -13.30 -10.00 7.19
C GLU A 142 -12.05 -10.87 6.97
N LEU A 143 -10.88 -10.24 6.85
CA LEU A 143 -9.60 -10.92 6.68
C LEU A 143 -9.10 -11.60 7.95
N GLU A 144 -9.28 -10.99 9.12
CA GLU A 144 -8.93 -11.58 10.42
C GLU A 144 -9.68 -12.89 10.63
N GLU A 145 -10.99 -12.89 10.36
CA GLU A 145 -11.84 -14.09 10.41
C GLU A 145 -11.36 -15.15 9.41
N ALA A 146 -11.16 -14.78 8.14
CA ALA A 146 -10.75 -15.72 7.10
C ALA A 146 -9.34 -16.31 7.31
N LEU A 147 -8.43 -15.54 7.90
CA LEU A 147 -7.04 -15.95 8.15
C LEU A 147 -6.85 -16.62 9.51
N GLY A 148 -7.82 -16.53 10.43
CA GLY A 148 -7.68 -16.97 11.81
C GLY A 148 -6.55 -16.23 12.54
N VAL A 149 -6.37 -14.94 12.23
CA VAL A 149 -5.35 -14.06 12.82
C VAL A 149 -6.05 -12.90 13.50
N ASP A 150 -5.56 -12.49 14.67
CA ASP A 150 -6.05 -11.33 15.42
C ASP A 150 -4.89 -10.32 15.53
N MET A 151 -5.10 -9.08 15.10
CA MET A 151 -4.12 -8.00 15.25
C MET A 151 -3.83 -7.65 16.72
N ALA A 152 -4.69 -8.03 17.66
CA ALA A 152 -4.52 -7.77 19.09
C ALA A 152 -3.63 -8.79 19.82
N ASN A 153 -3.22 -9.90 19.17
CA ASN A 153 -2.50 -11.02 19.78
C ASN A 153 -1.22 -11.47 19.03
#